data_AF-A0A4S8NZ37-F1
#
_entry.id   AF-A0A4S8NZ37-F1
#
_cell.length_a   1.000
_cell.length_b   1.000
_cell.length_c   1.000
_cell.angle_alpha   90.00
_cell.angle_beta   90.00
_cell.angle_gamma   90.00
#
_symmetry.space_group_name_H-M   'P 1'
#
loop_
_entity.id
_entity.type
_entity.pdbx_description
1 polymer ?
#
loop_
_entity_poly.entity_id
_entity_poly.type
_entity_poly.pdbx_seq_one_letter_code
_entity_poly.pdbx_strand_id
1 'polypeptide(L)'
;MQPIDTGTMTILILIALSIGLIVGAAGGAAGARLTGQPAWKGAAVPLLSVLLPIPFLFLVRAPGPLEAMLLQLVAAVLAGFCLKLGPRGTAGSIIGAIVAVGVLVIGASLWNGLVN
;
A
#
# COMPACT_ATOMS: atom_id res chain seq x y z
N MET A 1 9.20 -28.39 -9.63
CA MET A 1 9.11 -27.30 -8.62
C MET A 1 8.51 -27.91 -7.37
N GLN A 2 9.14 -27.75 -6.21
CA GLN A 2 8.51 -28.17 -4.95
C GLN A 2 7.36 -27.20 -4.66
N PRO A 3 6.16 -27.69 -4.28
CA PRO A 3 5.07 -26.82 -3.90
C PRO A 3 5.49 -25.99 -2.69
N ILE A 4 5.35 -24.66 -2.76
CA ILE A 4 5.63 -23.78 -1.62
C ILE A 4 4.47 -23.95 -0.64
N ASP A 5 4.78 -24.32 0.60
CA ASP A 5 3.77 -24.50 1.63
C ASP A 5 3.00 -23.20 1.90
N THR A 6 1.70 -23.31 2.18
CA THR A 6 0.79 -22.17 2.44
C THR A 6 1.30 -21.23 3.53
N GLY A 7 1.95 -21.79 4.57
CA GLY A 7 2.56 -21.01 5.63
C GLY A 7 3.72 -20.14 5.13
N THR A 8 4.59 -20.70 4.30
CA THR A 8 5.75 -20.01 3.73
C THR A 8 5.33 -18.83 2.85
N MET A 9 4.30 -19.00 2.02
CA MET A 9 3.81 -17.90 1.18
C MET A 9 3.09 -16.81 1.96
N THR A 10 2.33 -17.17 3.00
CA THR A 10 1.71 -16.19 3.89
C THR A 10 2.78 -15.32 4.54
N ILE A 11 3.87 -15.92 5.02
CA ILE A 11 5.01 -15.21 5.61
C ILE A 11 5.67 -14.29 4.58
N LEU A 12 5.90 -14.76 3.35
CA LEU A 12 6.49 -13.94 2.28
C LEU A 12 5.61 -12.72 1.95
N ILE A 13 4.29 -12.89 1.86
CA ILE A 13 3.35 -11.78 1.64
C ILE A 13 3.40 -10.79 2.80
N LEU A 14 3.39 -11.26 4.05
CA LEU A 14 3.46 -10.39 5.22
C LEU A 14 4.78 -9.62 5.32
N ILE A 15 5.91 -10.26 5.01
CA ILE A 15 7.22 -9.59 4.97
C ILE A 15 7.20 -8.49 3.91
N ALA A 16 6.73 -8.82 2.71
CA ALA A 16 6.75 -7.90 1.60
C ALA A 16 5.80 -6.70 1.85
N LEU A 17 4.62 -6.95 2.43
CA LEU A 17 3.67 -5.92 2.86
C LEU A 17 4.25 -5.02 3.97
N SER A 18 4.98 -5.60 4.91
CA SER A 18 5.69 -4.87 5.97
C SER A 18 6.78 -3.96 5.41
N ILE A 19 7.58 -4.46 4.45
CA ILE A 19 8.61 -3.65 3.77
C ILE A 19 7.96 -2.50 3.00
N GLY A 20 6.90 -2.78 2.23
CA GLY A 20 6.16 -1.75 1.49
C GLY A 20 5.60 -0.65 2.40
N LEU A 21 5.01 -1.01 3.53
CA LEU A 21 4.51 -0.07 4.54
C LEU A 21 5.62 0.75 5.19
N ILE A 22 6.75 0.13 5.56
CA ILE A 22 7.89 0.81 6.18
C ILE A 22 8.51 1.82 5.21
N VAL A 23 8.76 1.40 3.95
CA VAL A 23 9.33 2.27 2.91
C VAL A 23 8.37 3.42 2.61
N GLY A 24 7.07 3.13 2.47
CA GLY A 24 6.07 4.16 2.23
C GLY A 24 5.92 5.14 3.39
N ALA A 25 5.94 4.64 4.63
CA ALA A 25 5.85 5.49 5.81
C ALA A 25 7.10 6.37 5.98
N ALA A 26 8.29 5.83 5.72
CA ALA A 26 9.54 6.57 5.74
C ALA A 26 9.59 7.64 4.62
N GLY A 27 9.17 7.28 3.40
CA GLY A 27 9.09 8.20 2.26
C GLY A 27 8.07 9.32 2.47
N GLY A 28 6.88 8.98 2.97
CA GLY A 28 5.84 9.94 3.35
C GLY A 28 6.30 10.86 4.49
N ALA A 29 6.89 10.30 5.56
CA ALA A 29 7.42 11.07 6.69
C ALA A 29 8.55 12.02 6.28
N ALA A 30 9.46 11.58 5.41
CA ALA A 30 10.53 12.40 4.86
C ALA A 30 9.95 13.56 4.03
N GLY A 31 8.99 13.27 3.14
CA GLY A 31 8.30 14.30 2.34
C GLY A 31 7.51 15.31 3.19
N ALA A 32 6.89 14.86 4.29
CA ALA A 32 6.21 15.73 5.25
C ALA A 32 7.21 16.67 5.96
N ARG A 33 8.35 16.16 6.43
CA ARG A 33 9.40 16.98 7.07
C ARG A 33 9.96 18.04 6.14
N LEU A 34 10.19 17.69 4.86
CA LEU A 34 10.68 18.63 3.85
C LEU A 34 9.68 19.77 3.53
N THR A 35 8.43 19.65 3.97
CA THR A 35 7.39 20.68 3.81
C THR A 35 7.04 21.38 5.13
N GLY A 36 7.83 21.17 6.19
CA GLY A 36 7.56 21.73 7.51
C GLY A 36 6.37 21.10 8.24
N GLN A 37 5.88 19.96 7.74
CA GLN A 37 4.75 19.25 8.33
C GLN A 37 5.20 18.13 9.26
N PRO A 38 4.38 17.80 10.27
CA PRO A 38 4.72 16.72 11.18
C PRO A 38 4.78 15.37 10.45
N ALA A 39 5.86 14.63 10.71
CA ALA A 39 6.20 13.37 10.05
C ALA A 39 5.08 12.32 10.11
N TRP A 40 4.29 12.30 11.18
CA TRP A 40 3.20 11.35 11.36
C TRP A 40 2.12 11.49 10.28
N LYS A 41 1.92 12.68 9.70
CA LYS A 41 0.96 12.88 8.61
C LYS A 41 1.39 12.14 7.35
N GLY A 42 2.67 12.27 6.99
CA GLY A 42 3.23 11.56 5.84
C GLY A 42 3.23 10.05 6.03
N ALA A 43 3.51 9.58 7.25
CA ALA A 43 3.46 8.16 7.58
C ALA A 43 2.03 7.60 7.63
N ALA A 44 1.03 8.42 7.96
CA ALA A 44 -0.37 8.00 8.03
C ALA A 44 -0.99 7.71 6.65
N VAL A 45 -0.53 8.34 5.58
CA VAL A 45 -1.07 8.14 4.22
C VAL A 45 -0.94 6.69 3.73
N PRO A 46 0.25 6.04 3.71
CA PRO A 46 0.37 4.65 3.27
C PRO A 46 -0.41 3.67 4.16
N LEU A 47 -0.52 3.97 5.45
CA LEU A 47 -1.36 3.23 6.40
C LEU A 47 -2.86 3.33 6.03
N LEU A 48 -3.34 4.55 5.82
CA LEU A 48 -4.72 4.81 5.43
C LEU A 48 -5.02 4.24 4.04
N SER A 49 -4.08 4.30 3.09
CA SER A 49 -4.29 3.76 1.75
C SER A 49 -4.40 2.25 1.72
N VAL A 50 -3.81 1.53 2.67
CA VAL A 50 -3.98 0.07 2.79
C VAL A 50 -5.28 -0.29 3.52
N LEU A 51 -5.71 0.53 4.49
CA LEU A 51 -6.91 0.26 5.30
C LEU A 51 -8.23 0.68 4.63
N LEU A 52 -8.29 1.85 3.98
CA LEU A 52 -9.48 2.39 3.31
C LEU A 52 -10.10 1.47 2.23
N PRO A 53 -9.32 0.75 1.41
CA PRO A 53 -9.87 -0.14 0.38
C PRO A 53 -10.52 -1.38 0.95
N ILE A 54 -10.17 -1.82 2.17
CA ILE A 54 -10.67 -3.06 2.78
C ILE A 54 -12.21 -3.13 2.78
N PRO A 55 -12.95 -2.14 3.32
CA PRO A 55 -14.41 -2.15 3.27
C PRO A 55 -14.96 -2.12 1.83
N PHE A 56 -14.29 -1.43 0.90
CA PHE A 56 -14.70 -1.41 -0.51
C PHE A 56 -14.47 -2.76 -1.21
N LEU A 57 -13.39 -3.47 -0.87
CA LEU A 57 -13.12 -4.83 -1.34
C LEU A 57 -14.25 -5.80 -0.93
N PHE A 58 -14.81 -5.63 0.27
CA PHE A 58 -15.96 -6.41 0.74
C PHE A 58 -17.29 -5.99 0.12
N LEU A 59 -17.48 -4.70 -0.17
CA LEU A 59 -18.75 -4.16 -0.69
C LEU A 59 -18.91 -4.34 -2.21
N VAL A 60 -17.82 -4.24 -2.98
CA VAL A 60 -17.88 -4.18 -4.46
C VAL A 60 -17.82 -5.59 -5.09
N ARG A 61 -17.50 -6.63 -4.32
CA ARG A 61 -17.54 -8.06 -4.73
C ARG A 61 -16.84 -8.41 -6.05
N ALA A 62 -15.95 -7.54 -6.50
CA ALA A 62 -14.93 -7.78 -7.49
C ALA A 62 -13.96 -6.61 -7.33
N PRO A 63 -12.70 -6.90 -6.98
CA PRO A 63 -11.71 -6.29 -7.82
C PRO A 63 -10.63 -7.30 -8.19
N GLY A 64 -10.46 -7.48 -9.49
CA GLY A 64 -9.19 -7.94 -10.00
C GLY A 64 -8.04 -7.05 -9.47
N PRO A 65 -6.79 -7.53 -9.55
CA PRO A 65 -5.62 -6.84 -8.98
C PRO A 65 -5.48 -5.38 -9.45
N LEU A 66 -5.95 -5.08 -10.66
CA LEU A 66 -5.91 -3.74 -11.25
C LEU A 66 -6.89 -2.76 -10.61
N GLU A 67 -8.09 -3.23 -10.26
CA GLU A 67 -9.12 -2.42 -9.59
C GLU A 67 -8.74 -2.16 -8.13
N ALA A 68 -8.12 -3.13 -7.46
CA ALA A 68 -7.55 -2.96 -6.12
C ALA A 68 -6.42 -1.91 -6.11
N MET A 69 -5.57 -1.91 -7.15
CA MET A 69 -4.54 -0.90 -7.38
C MET A 69 -5.10 0.51 -7.53
N LEU A 70 -6.11 0.67 -8.40
CA LEU A 70 -6.76 1.96 -8.62
C LEU A 70 -7.40 2.49 -7.34
N LEU A 71 -8.12 1.63 -6.60
CA LEU A 71 -8.82 2.03 -5.38
C LEU A 71 -7.83 2.45 -4.28
N GLN A 72 -6.69 1.78 -4.18
CA GLN A 72 -5.60 2.15 -3.27
C GLN A 72 -4.91 3.46 -3.66
N LEU A 73 -4.67 3.68 -4.96
CA LEU A 73 -4.10 4.94 -5.44
C LEU A 73 -5.02 6.13 -5.11
N VAL A 74 -6.32 5.98 -5.37
CA VAL A 74 -7.34 6.98 -5.02
C VAL A 74 -7.38 7.22 -3.51
N ALA A 75 -7.33 6.16 -2.70
CA ALA A 75 -7.29 6.27 -1.24
C ALA A 75 -6.02 7.01 -0.73
N ALA A 76 -4.86 6.74 -1.31
CA ALA A 76 -3.61 7.43 -0.97
C ALA A 76 -3.65 8.92 -1.32
N VAL A 77 -4.20 9.26 -2.49
CA VAL A 77 -4.37 10.65 -2.92
C VAL A 77 -5.35 11.39 -2.00
N LEU A 78 -6.50 10.79 -1.70
CA LEU A 78 -7.50 11.35 -0.79
C LEU A 78 -6.94 11.52 0.63
N ALA A 79 -6.24 10.52 1.16
CA ALA A 79 -5.60 10.60 2.47
C ALA A 79 -4.54 11.71 2.52
N GLY A 80 -3.72 11.85 1.48
CA GLY A 80 -2.77 12.95 1.33
C GLY A 80 -3.43 14.32 1.34
N PHE A 81 -4.55 14.46 0.63
CA PHE A 81 -5.34 15.70 0.58
C PHE A 81 -6.00 16.02 1.93
N CYS A 82 -6.63 15.05 2.58
CA CYS A 82 -7.27 15.20 3.89
C CYS A 82 -6.28 15.62 4.98
N LEU A 83 -5.04 15.14 4.93
CA LEU A 83 -3.99 15.51 5.87
C LEU A 83 -3.31 16.86 5.55
N LYS A 84 -3.73 17.50 4.46
CA LYS A 84 -3.20 18.76 3.92
C LYS A 84 -1.68 18.68 3.65
N LEU A 85 -1.19 17.52 3.22
CA LEU A 85 0.22 17.37 2.88
C LEU A 85 0.56 18.25 1.67
N GLY A 86 1.70 18.94 1.75
CA GLY A 86 2.24 19.66 0.60
C GLY A 86 2.52 18.69 -0.56
N PRO A 87 2.59 19.17 -1.80
CA PRO A 87 2.70 18.32 -3.00
C PRO A 87 3.88 17.35 -2.95
N ARG A 88 4.99 17.73 -2.32
CA ARG A 88 6.16 16.87 -2.11
C ARG A 88 5.92 15.75 -1.09
N GLY A 89 5.17 16.01 -0.02
CA GLY A 89 4.76 15.01 0.96
C GLY A 89 3.74 14.02 0.39
N THR A 90 2.80 14.53 -0.41
CA THR A 90 1.83 13.72 -1.14
C THR A 90 2.51 12.81 -2.17
N ALA A 91 3.48 13.33 -2.94
CA ALA A 91 4.24 12.53 -3.90
C ALA A 91 5.02 11.37 -3.23
N GLY A 92 5.74 11.65 -2.14
CA GLY A 92 6.46 10.61 -1.39
C GLY A 92 5.53 9.53 -0.82
N SER A 93 4.33 9.94 -0.39
CA SER A 93 3.31 9.03 0.14
C SER A 93 2.63 8.19 -0.96
N ILE A 94 2.40 8.77 -2.15
CA ILE A 94 1.85 8.05 -3.31
C ILE A 94 2.84 7.00 -3.80
N ILE A 95 4.12 7.34 -3.90
CA ILE A 95 5.17 6.36 -4.27
C ILE A 95 5.19 5.21 -3.25
N GLY A 96 5.12 5.54 -1.97
CA GLY A 96 5.01 4.57 -0.89
C GLY A 96 3.81 3.63 -1.01
N ALA A 97 2.63 4.19 -1.32
CA ALA A 97 1.43 3.42 -1.55
C ALA A 97 1.62 2.48 -2.76
N ILE A 98 2.06 2.98 -3.91
CA ILE A 98 2.29 2.18 -5.12
C ILE A 98 3.23 1.00 -4.85
N VAL A 99 4.33 1.22 -4.12
CA VAL A 99 5.27 0.15 -3.76
C VAL A 99 4.60 -0.91 -2.88
N ALA A 100 3.88 -0.49 -1.84
CA ALA A 100 3.16 -1.42 -0.97
C ALA A 100 2.11 -2.25 -1.73
N VAL A 101 1.39 -1.61 -2.65
CA VAL A 101 0.39 -2.30 -3.49
C VAL A 101 1.04 -3.24 -4.50
N GLY A 102 2.07 -2.78 -5.22
CA GLY A 102 2.76 -3.60 -6.21
C GLY A 102 3.29 -4.88 -5.59
N VAL A 103 3.81 -4.79 -4.38
CA VAL A 103 4.24 -5.94 -3.60
C VAL A 103 3.08 -6.86 -3.22
N LEU A 104 1.94 -6.30 -2.80
CA LEU A 104 0.75 -7.07 -2.42
C LEU A 104 0.13 -7.79 -3.63
N VAL A 105 0.06 -7.12 -4.78
CA VAL A 105 -0.44 -7.67 -6.05
C VAL A 105 0.49 -8.76 -6.59
N ILE A 106 1.80 -8.54 -6.58
CA ILE A 106 2.78 -9.56 -7.00
C ILE A 106 2.70 -10.77 -6.07
N GLY A 107 2.66 -10.56 -4.75
CA GLY A 107 2.52 -11.64 -3.77
C GLY A 107 1.23 -12.44 -3.94
N ALA A 108 0.10 -11.76 -4.14
CA ALA A 108 -1.19 -12.39 -4.41
C ALA A 108 -1.22 -13.13 -5.76
N SER A 109 -0.57 -12.60 -6.79
CA SER A 109 -0.51 -13.22 -8.12
C SER A 109 0.39 -14.46 -8.15
N LEU A 110 1.54 -14.41 -7.46
CA LEU A 110 2.40 -15.56 -7.24
C LEU A 110 1.68 -16.66 -6.46
N TRP A 111 0.93 -16.30 -5.42
CA TRP A 111 0.10 -17.26 -4.67
C TRP A 111 -0.95 -17.92 -5.57
N ASN A 112 -1.68 -17.12 -6.35
CA ASN A 112 -2.75 -17.61 -7.21
C ASN A 112 -2.22 -18.57 -8.30
N GLY A 113 -1.08 -18.26 -8.93
CA GLY A 113 -0.45 -19.12 -9.94
C GLY A 113 0.37 -20.30 -9.42
N LEU A 114 0.55 -20.41 -8.10
CA LEU A 114 1.16 -21.58 -7.45
C LEU A 114 0.12 -22.53 -6.85
N VAL A 115 -1.09 -22.02 -6.58
CA VAL A 115 -2.21 -22.80 -6.03
C VAL A 115 -3.15 -23.32 -7.13
N ASN A 116 -3.30 -22.60 -8.24
CA ASN A 116 -4.07 -23.01 -9.43
C ASN A 116 -3.15 -23.34 -10.60
#